data_AF-A0A7U9SR65-F1
#
_entry.id   AF-A0A7U9SR65-F1
#
_cell.length_a   1.000
_cell.length_b   1.000
_cell.length_c   1.000
_cell.angle_alpha   90.00
_cell.angle_beta   90.00
_cell.angle_gamma   90.00
#
_symmetry.space_group_name_H-M   'P 1'
#
loop_
_entity.id
_entity.type
_entity.pdbx_description
1 polymer ?
#
loop_
_entity_poly.entity_id
_entity_poly.type
_entity_poly.pdbx_seq_one_letter_code
_entity_poly.pdbx_strand_id
1 'polypeptide(L)'
;MKEELLKIAQESLSCEEVEQIVREKLMSALGSAIEDAFRWGDAKRALENRVKEVIVPYIERYDLSSYLPKLDSVLTELVNSDTCMGNKRILENFKDLMTEPEQKEIKVTDLFKAWIKQCNKDIDPTDLEIDYDDGIRYSCVECEMRIEELDKPSWSSCQRAVVTFENEHDEKLNIEIPISKWVWDSGKEEPYTLSISNDVRISSLRRLNEFQILLLRLERARTTVIVDNDSAYDEIWPEAEPEASFH
;
A
#
# COMPACT_ATOMS: atom_id res chain seq x y z
N MET A 1 19.11 -2.43 62.50
CA MET A 1 18.83 -1.00 62.20
C MET A 1 19.75 -0.38 61.15
N LYS A 2 21.05 -0.14 61.39
CA LYS A 2 21.93 0.52 60.39
C LYS A 2 22.21 -0.37 59.17
N GLU A 3 22.38 -1.67 59.37
CA GLU A 3 22.55 -2.66 58.30
C GLU A 3 21.25 -2.94 57.54
N GLU A 4 20.09 -2.92 58.21
CA GLU A 4 18.77 -3.04 57.56
C GLU A 4 18.44 -1.83 56.68
N LEU A 5 18.75 -0.61 57.13
CA LEU A 5 18.57 0.60 56.32
C LEU A 5 19.49 0.62 55.09
N LEU A 6 20.72 0.12 55.22
CA LEU A 6 21.64 -0.06 54.09
C LEU A 6 21.14 -1.11 53.10
N LYS A 7 20.58 -2.21 53.61
CA LYS A 7 20.01 -3.28 52.79
C LYS A 7 18.76 -2.83 52.05
N ILE A 8 17.85 -2.10 52.71
CA ILE A 8 16.65 -1.51 52.09
C ILE A 8 17.04 -0.45 51.05
N ALA A 9 18.06 0.38 51.32
CA ALA A 9 18.55 1.37 50.36
C ALA A 9 19.21 0.70 49.13
N GLN A 10 19.95 -0.39 49.32
CA GLN A 10 20.51 -1.19 48.23
C GLN A 10 19.43 -1.89 47.42
N GLU A 11 18.44 -2.51 48.07
CA GLU A 11 17.28 -3.15 47.41
C GLU A 11 16.40 -2.14 46.65
N SER A 12 16.26 -0.92 47.17
CA SER A 12 15.53 0.17 46.51
C SER A 12 16.29 0.75 45.31
N LEU A 13 17.62 0.81 45.36
CA LEU A 13 18.48 1.26 44.24
C LEU A 13 18.64 0.18 43.15
N SER A 14 18.47 -1.11 43.50
CA SER A 14 18.40 -2.23 42.56
C SER A 14 16.98 -2.53 42.07
N CYS A 15 16.00 -1.68 42.40
CA CYS A 15 14.66 -1.81 41.85
C CYS A 15 14.71 -1.44 40.36
N GLU A 16 14.17 -2.32 39.52
CA GLU A 16 14.14 -2.20 38.06
C GLU A 16 13.55 -0.84 37.61
N GLU A 17 12.62 -0.28 38.39
CA GLU A 17 12.05 1.06 38.18
C GLU A 17 13.07 2.19 38.39
N VAL A 18 13.96 2.09 39.37
CA VAL A 18 15.00 3.11 39.63
C VAL A 18 16.09 3.05 38.56
N GLU A 19 16.49 1.84 38.14
CA GLU A 19 17.39 1.69 37.00
C GLU A 19 16.79 2.26 35.71
N GLN A 20 15.49 2.07 35.49
CA GLN A 20 14.79 2.59 34.32
C GLN A 20 14.73 4.12 34.34
N ILE A 21 14.43 4.74 35.49
CA ILE A 21 14.42 6.21 35.64
C ILE A 21 15.83 6.80 35.41
N VAL A 22 16.88 6.16 35.95
CA VAL A 22 18.27 6.60 35.76
C VAL A 22 18.67 6.48 34.28
N ARG A 23 18.31 5.36 33.62
CA ARG A 23 18.57 5.16 32.19
C ARG A 23 17.86 6.19 31.33
N GLU A 24 16.60 6.50 31.60
CA GLU A 24 15.85 7.52 30.85
C GLU A 24 16.48 8.92 30.97
N LYS A 25 16.85 9.34 32.18
CA LYS A 25 17.48 10.65 32.40
C LYS A 25 18.87 10.74 31.77
N LEU A 26 19.64 9.65 31.82
CA LEU A 26 20.95 9.59 31.18
C LEU A 26 20.84 9.68 29.65
N MET A 27 19.92 8.92 29.05
CA MET A 27 19.69 8.91 27.60
C MET A 27 19.17 10.27 27.10
N SER A 28 18.29 10.92 27.86
CA SER A 28 17.79 12.26 27.54
C SER A 28 18.88 13.33 27.60
N ALA A 29 19.74 13.28 28.63
CA ALA A 29 20.87 14.20 28.76
C ALA A 29 21.91 13.98 27.65
N LEU A 30 22.20 12.72 27.32
CA LEU A 30 23.12 12.36 26.23
C LEU A 30 22.56 12.79 24.87
N GLY A 31 21.27 12.55 24.62
CA GLY A 31 20.59 12.98 23.38
C GLY A 31 20.65 14.49 23.20
N SER A 32 20.37 15.25 24.27
CA SER A 32 20.44 16.72 24.24
C SER A 32 21.88 17.22 24.00
N ALA A 33 22.87 16.62 24.67
CA ALA A 33 24.28 16.98 24.47
C ALA A 33 24.80 16.64 23.06
N ILE A 34 24.35 15.54 22.47
CA ILE A 34 24.65 15.16 21.08
C ILE A 34 23.97 16.15 20.12
N GLU A 35 22.68 16.45 20.33
CA GLU A 35 21.95 17.40 19.50
C GLU A 35 22.59 18.79 19.54
N ASP A 36 23.05 19.23 20.71
CA ASP A 36 23.79 20.48 20.89
C ASP A 36 25.18 20.44 20.24
N ALA A 37 25.90 19.31 20.32
CA ALA A 37 27.19 19.12 19.66
C ALA A 37 27.09 19.09 18.12
N PHE A 38 25.97 18.58 17.58
CA PHE A 38 25.68 18.63 16.14
C PHE A 38 25.15 19.99 15.69
N ARG A 39 24.45 20.74 16.56
CA ARG A 39 23.96 22.10 16.27
C ARG A 39 25.07 23.14 16.16
N TRP A 40 26.15 23.03 16.93
CA TRP A 40 27.22 24.03 16.95
C TRP A 40 28.54 23.51 16.38
N GLY A 41 28.61 23.46 15.04
CA GLY A 41 29.79 23.75 14.20
C GLY A 41 31.08 22.91 14.28
N ASP A 42 31.49 22.39 15.41
CA ASP A 42 32.86 21.85 15.58
C ASP A 42 32.95 20.34 15.31
N ALA A 43 31.93 19.56 15.71
CA ALA A 43 31.87 18.13 15.40
C ALA A 43 31.64 17.86 13.91
N LYS A 44 30.75 18.63 13.27
CA LYS A 44 30.50 18.56 11.82
C LYS A 44 31.78 18.85 11.01
N ARG A 45 32.53 19.88 11.42
CA ARG A 45 33.76 20.32 10.74
C ARG A 45 34.91 19.32 10.93
N ALA A 46 35.03 18.74 12.13
CA ALA A 46 35.98 17.67 12.39
C ALA A 46 35.69 16.42 11.53
N LEU A 47 34.42 16.06 11.35
CA LEU A 47 33.99 14.94 10.52
C LEU A 47 34.26 15.20 9.02
N GLU A 48 33.87 16.37 8.51
CA GLU A 48 34.10 16.75 7.12
C GLU A 48 35.59 16.77 6.75
N ASN A 49 36.45 17.23 7.66
CA ASN A 49 37.90 17.23 7.44
C ASN A 49 38.45 15.80 7.40
N ARG A 50 37.98 14.89 8.26
CA ARG A 50 38.46 13.50 8.27
C ARG A 50 38.03 12.72 7.02
N VAL A 51 36.82 12.98 6.51
CA VAL A 51 36.34 12.40 5.26
C VAL A 51 37.20 12.87 4.07
N LYS A 52 37.50 14.17 3.99
CA LYS A 52 38.33 14.73 2.91
C LYS A 52 39.78 14.26 2.95
N GLU A 53 40.38 14.15 4.13
CA GLU A 53 41.79 13.76 4.26
C GLU A 53 42.04 12.26 4.09
N VAL A 54 41.13 11.41 4.57
CA VAL A 54 41.39 9.97 4.68
C VAL A 54 40.62 9.17 3.63
N ILE A 55 39.34 9.47 3.41
CA ILE A 55 38.47 8.64 2.58
C ILE A 55 38.63 9.00 1.10
N VAL A 56 38.68 10.28 0.75
CA VAL A 56 38.78 10.72 -0.65
C VAL A 56 40.04 10.19 -1.36
N PRO A 57 41.26 10.30 -0.78
CA PRO A 57 42.47 9.78 -1.45
C PRO A 57 42.50 8.25 -1.54
N TYR A 58 41.77 7.56 -0.66
CA TYR A 58 41.68 6.10 -0.67
C TYR A 58 40.78 5.62 -1.82
N ILE A 59 39.65 6.30 -2.06
CA ILE A 59 38.74 6.02 -3.18
C ILE A 59 39.40 6.36 -4.53
N GLU A 60 40.13 7.47 -4.62
CA GLU A 60 40.84 7.86 -5.85
C GLU A 60 41.95 6.88 -6.27
N ARG A 61 42.46 6.06 -5.33
CA ARG A 61 43.52 5.07 -5.58
C ARG A 61 43.00 3.65 -5.77
N TYR A 62 41.71 3.41 -5.55
CA TYR A 62 41.13 2.07 -5.55
C TYR A 62 40.41 1.80 -6.88
N ASP A 63 40.88 0.82 -7.65
CA ASP A 63 40.18 0.38 -8.86
C ASP A 63 38.99 -0.51 -8.48
N LEU A 64 37.81 0.11 -8.38
CA LEU A 64 36.56 -0.54 -8.00
C LEU A 64 36.03 -1.50 -9.08
N SER A 65 36.65 -1.54 -10.26
CA SER A 65 36.25 -2.40 -11.38
C SER A 65 36.26 -3.89 -11.01
N SER A 66 37.12 -4.32 -10.07
CA SER A 66 37.20 -5.72 -9.62
C SER A 66 36.06 -6.15 -8.69
N TYR A 67 35.28 -5.19 -8.15
CA TYR A 67 34.19 -5.46 -7.22
C TYR A 67 32.81 -5.35 -7.87
N LEU A 68 32.71 -4.69 -9.04
CA LEU A 68 31.47 -4.62 -9.82
C LEU A 68 30.84 -5.99 -10.08
N PRO A 69 31.59 -7.06 -10.46
CA PRO A 69 30.98 -8.37 -10.70
C PRO A 69 30.41 -9.03 -9.43
N LYS A 70 31.00 -8.75 -8.27
CA LYS A 70 30.52 -9.27 -6.97
C LYS A 70 29.31 -8.49 -6.47
N LEU A 71 29.29 -7.18 -6.72
CA LEU A 71 28.13 -6.32 -6.46
C LEU A 71 26.94 -6.73 -7.33
N ASP A 72 27.16 -6.99 -8.62
CA ASP A 72 26.13 -7.51 -9.53
C ASP A 72 25.61 -8.88 -9.07
N SER A 73 26.50 -9.78 -8.64
CA SER A 73 26.10 -11.09 -8.11
C SER A 73 25.25 -10.96 -6.85
N VAL A 74 25.66 -10.13 -5.89
CA VAL A 74 24.93 -9.92 -4.63
C VAL A 74 23.61 -9.20 -4.88
N LEU A 75 23.55 -8.22 -5.79
CA LEU A 75 22.32 -7.54 -6.20
C LEU A 75 21.36 -8.51 -6.91
N THR A 76 21.88 -9.37 -7.79
CA THR A 76 21.09 -10.39 -8.48
C THR A 76 20.52 -11.41 -7.50
N GLU A 77 21.31 -11.86 -6.53
CA GLU A 77 20.88 -12.78 -5.48
C GLU A 77 19.85 -12.14 -4.53
N LEU A 78 20.03 -10.85 -4.19
CA LEU A 78 19.06 -10.07 -3.41
C LEU A 78 17.74 -9.90 -4.14
N VAL A 79 17.76 -9.52 -5.42
CA VAL A 79 16.56 -9.38 -6.26
C VAL A 79 15.81 -10.70 -6.40
N ASN A 80 16.52 -11.83 -6.42
CA ASN A 80 15.95 -13.18 -6.60
C ASN A 80 15.57 -13.88 -5.27
N SER A 81 15.67 -13.20 -4.12
CA SER A 81 15.27 -13.74 -2.82
C SER A 81 13.79 -13.46 -2.49
N ASP A 82 13.09 -14.42 -1.86
CA ASP A 82 11.64 -14.32 -1.56
C ASP A 82 11.25 -13.13 -0.67
N THR A 83 12.15 -12.67 0.20
CA THR A 83 11.97 -11.46 1.03
C THR A 83 12.03 -10.18 0.19
N CYS A 84 12.72 -10.19 -0.93
CA CYS A 84 12.80 -9.07 -1.87
C CYS A 84 11.56 -8.98 -2.76
N MET A 85 10.93 -10.09 -3.16
CA MET A 85 9.68 -10.05 -3.94
C MET A 85 8.58 -9.25 -3.23
N GLY A 86 8.44 -9.47 -1.92
CA GLY A 86 7.49 -8.71 -1.11
C GLY A 86 7.81 -7.22 -1.00
N ASN A 87 9.08 -6.82 -1.09
CA ASN A 87 9.51 -5.42 -1.08
C ASN A 87 9.43 -4.81 -2.48
N LYS A 88 9.72 -5.59 -3.52
CA LYS A 88 9.55 -5.24 -4.93
C LYS A 88 8.09 -4.91 -5.23
N ARG A 89 7.15 -5.79 -4.84
CA ARG A 89 5.71 -5.52 -5.00
C ARG A 89 5.25 -4.30 -4.21
N ILE A 90 5.78 -4.06 -3.01
CA ILE A 90 5.52 -2.81 -2.27
C ILE A 90 6.01 -1.60 -3.05
N LEU A 91 7.22 -1.63 -3.60
CA LEU A 91 7.80 -0.51 -4.35
C LEU A 91 7.06 -0.25 -5.66
N GLU A 92 6.66 -1.30 -6.39
CA GLU A 92 5.85 -1.21 -7.61
C GLU A 92 4.48 -0.62 -7.29
N ASN A 93 3.75 -1.19 -6.33
CA ASN A 93 2.44 -0.68 -5.92
C ASN A 93 2.51 0.74 -5.35
N PHE A 94 3.59 1.08 -4.63
CA PHE A 94 3.81 2.44 -4.14
C PHE A 94 4.07 3.40 -5.31
N LYS A 95 4.90 3.03 -6.28
CA LYS A 95 5.14 3.84 -7.49
C LYS A 95 3.84 4.07 -8.25
N ASP A 96 3.04 3.03 -8.44
CA ASP A 96 1.77 3.13 -9.17
C ASP A 96 0.76 4.00 -8.42
N LEU A 97 0.67 3.85 -7.08
CA LEU A 97 -0.15 4.70 -6.22
C LEU A 97 0.25 6.19 -6.29
N MET A 98 1.56 6.46 -6.32
CA MET A 98 2.12 7.81 -6.37
C MET A 98 2.10 8.42 -7.77
N THR A 99 1.80 7.64 -8.81
CA THR A 99 1.61 8.15 -10.16
C THR A 99 0.29 8.91 -10.21
N GLU A 100 0.29 10.10 -10.80
CA GLU A 100 -0.95 10.87 -10.99
C GLU A 100 -1.84 10.19 -12.03
N PRO A 101 -3.17 10.11 -11.82
CA PRO A 101 -4.08 9.67 -12.86
C PRO A 101 -3.95 10.55 -14.10
N GLU A 102 -3.96 9.95 -15.29
CA GLU A 102 -3.95 10.69 -16.56
C GLU A 102 -5.22 11.53 -16.74
N GLN A 103 -6.33 11.07 -16.17
CA GLN A 103 -7.65 11.66 -16.31
C GLN A 103 -8.15 12.19 -14.97
N LYS A 104 -8.73 13.39 -15.00
CA LYS A 104 -9.35 14.03 -13.82
C LYS A 104 -10.73 13.47 -13.49
N GLU A 105 -11.29 12.70 -14.41
CA GLU A 105 -12.62 12.11 -14.33
C GLU A 105 -12.50 10.63 -14.69
N ILE A 106 -13.33 9.80 -14.09
CA ILE A 106 -13.47 8.38 -14.42
C ILE A 106 -14.94 7.99 -14.42
N LYS A 107 -15.36 7.22 -15.42
CA LYS A 107 -16.72 6.67 -15.49
C LYS A 107 -16.84 5.42 -14.63
N VAL A 108 -18.02 5.19 -14.07
CA VAL A 108 -18.26 3.96 -13.29
C VAL A 108 -18.17 2.73 -14.20
N THR A 109 -18.62 2.81 -15.46
CA THR A 109 -18.46 1.71 -16.42
C THR A 109 -16.99 1.40 -16.76
N ASP A 110 -16.11 2.40 -16.72
CA ASP A 110 -14.67 2.18 -16.94
C ASP A 110 -14.00 1.57 -15.70
N LEU A 111 -14.48 1.89 -14.49
CA LEU A 111 -14.11 1.18 -13.26
C LEU A 111 -14.54 -0.28 -13.31
N PHE A 112 -15.75 -0.55 -13.81
CA PHE A 112 -16.27 -1.92 -13.95
C PHE A 112 -15.39 -2.77 -14.88
N LYS A 113 -15.01 -2.23 -16.05
CA LYS A 113 -14.06 -2.90 -16.96
C LYS A 113 -12.70 -3.15 -16.33
N ALA A 114 -12.20 -2.20 -15.53
CA ALA A 114 -10.93 -2.38 -14.83
C ALA A 114 -11.02 -3.48 -13.76
N TRP A 115 -12.16 -3.61 -13.09
CA TRP A 115 -12.44 -4.71 -12.16
C TRP A 115 -12.54 -6.05 -12.90
N ILE A 116 -13.32 -6.16 -13.98
CA ILE A 116 -13.43 -7.38 -14.81
C ILE A 116 -12.04 -7.85 -15.26
N LYS A 117 -11.20 -6.93 -15.73
CA LYS A 117 -9.82 -7.26 -16.14
C LYS A 117 -8.99 -7.86 -15.00
N GLN A 118 -9.20 -7.44 -13.76
CA GLN A 118 -8.56 -8.05 -12.59
C GLN A 118 -9.19 -9.42 -12.28
N CYS A 119 -10.52 -9.54 -12.36
CA CYS A 119 -11.23 -10.80 -12.14
C CYS A 119 -10.85 -11.88 -13.14
N ASN A 120 -10.63 -11.55 -14.42
CA ASN A 120 -10.15 -12.50 -15.42
C ASN A 120 -8.86 -13.23 -14.98
N LYS A 121 -7.99 -12.56 -14.21
CA LYS A 121 -6.74 -13.12 -13.69
C LYS A 121 -6.93 -13.91 -12.39
N ASP A 122 -7.86 -13.48 -11.54
CA ASP A 122 -7.96 -13.93 -10.15
C ASP A 122 -9.09 -14.93 -9.91
N ILE A 123 -10.04 -15.07 -10.84
CA ILE A 123 -11.22 -15.94 -10.72
C ILE A 123 -10.82 -17.40 -10.56
N ASP A 124 -11.44 -18.06 -9.57
CA ASP A 124 -11.28 -19.49 -9.36
C ASP A 124 -11.97 -20.28 -10.49
N PRO A 125 -11.23 -21.00 -11.34
CA PRO A 125 -11.83 -21.74 -12.45
C PRO A 125 -12.48 -23.06 -11.99
N THR A 126 -12.41 -23.41 -10.71
CA THR A 126 -13.05 -24.61 -10.17
C THR A 126 -14.53 -24.61 -10.50
N ASP A 127 -15.06 -25.77 -10.89
CA ASP A 127 -16.46 -25.98 -11.29
C ASP A 127 -16.94 -25.24 -12.55
N LEU A 128 -16.06 -24.51 -13.25
CA LEU A 128 -16.37 -23.96 -14.56
C LEU A 128 -16.37 -25.05 -15.64
N GLU A 129 -17.34 -24.98 -16.54
CA GLU A 129 -17.39 -25.86 -17.71
C GLU A 129 -16.25 -25.50 -18.68
N ILE A 130 -15.86 -26.46 -19.51
CA ILE A 130 -14.87 -26.24 -20.57
C ILE A 130 -15.63 -26.00 -21.86
N ASP A 131 -15.42 -24.82 -22.45
CA ASP A 131 -15.84 -24.47 -23.80
C ASP A 131 -14.83 -25.07 -24.80
N TYR A 132 -15.35 -25.67 -25.87
CA TYR A 132 -14.59 -26.31 -26.95
C TYR A 132 -14.85 -25.68 -28.32
N ASP A 133 -15.75 -24.71 -28.43
CA ASP A 133 -16.23 -24.20 -29.72
C ASP A 133 -15.17 -23.36 -30.44
N ASP A 134 -14.45 -22.50 -29.71
CA ASP A 134 -13.40 -21.61 -30.24
C ASP A 134 -11.98 -21.94 -29.73
N GLY A 135 -11.79 -23.16 -29.21
CA GLY A 135 -10.58 -23.60 -28.51
C GLY A 135 -10.89 -24.03 -27.08
N ILE A 136 -9.94 -24.70 -26.43
CA ILE A 136 -10.13 -25.24 -25.07
C ILE A 136 -9.92 -24.11 -24.05
N ARG A 137 -11.01 -23.66 -23.42
CA ARG A 137 -10.99 -22.63 -22.38
C ARG A 137 -12.09 -22.88 -21.34
N TYR A 138 -11.99 -22.28 -20.16
CA TYR A 138 -13.11 -22.27 -19.22
C TYR A 138 -14.24 -21.37 -19.74
N SER A 139 -15.49 -21.73 -19.43
CA SER A 139 -16.67 -20.92 -19.70
C SER A 139 -16.59 -19.57 -18.99
N CYS A 140 -17.14 -18.53 -19.62
CA CYS A 140 -17.26 -17.23 -18.97
C CYS A 140 -18.28 -17.25 -17.82
N VAL A 141 -18.16 -16.26 -16.94
CA VAL A 141 -19.08 -16.03 -15.82
C VAL A 141 -19.71 -14.66 -15.98
N GLU A 142 -21.04 -14.59 -15.83
CA GLU A 142 -21.76 -13.32 -15.84
C GLU A 142 -21.43 -12.49 -14.58
N CYS A 143 -21.28 -11.19 -14.77
CA CYS A 143 -21.06 -10.24 -13.68
C CYS A 143 -21.91 -8.99 -13.88
N GLU A 144 -22.19 -8.31 -12.77
CA GLU A 144 -23.06 -7.15 -12.73
C GLU A 144 -22.43 -5.99 -11.97
N MET A 145 -22.72 -4.79 -12.44
CA MET A 145 -22.52 -3.52 -11.76
C MET A 145 -23.88 -2.94 -11.36
N ARG A 146 -24.00 -2.46 -10.13
CA ARG A 146 -25.14 -1.66 -9.67
C ARG A 146 -24.70 -0.46 -8.84
N ILE A 147 -25.53 0.58 -8.81
CA ILE A 147 -25.31 1.77 -7.98
C ILE A 147 -26.53 2.04 -7.12
N GLU A 148 -26.30 2.16 -5.82
CA GLU A 148 -27.34 2.42 -4.83
C GLU A 148 -27.03 3.74 -4.10
N GLU A 149 -27.87 4.77 -4.30
CA GLU A 149 -27.82 5.96 -3.47
C GLU A 149 -28.37 5.66 -2.07
N LEU A 150 -27.60 5.99 -1.03
CA LEU A 150 -27.99 5.76 0.35
C LEU A 150 -28.85 6.91 0.88
N ASP A 151 -29.72 6.61 1.84
CA ASP A 151 -30.50 7.63 2.53
C ASP A 151 -29.60 8.73 3.13
N LYS A 152 -29.89 9.98 2.76
CA LYS A 152 -29.12 11.14 3.23
C LYS A 152 -29.52 11.52 4.66
N PRO A 153 -28.58 11.53 5.63
CA PRO A 153 -28.89 12.04 6.95
C PRO A 153 -29.25 13.53 6.89
N SER A 154 -30.26 13.95 7.64
CA SER A 154 -30.73 15.35 7.66
C SER A 154 -29.68 16.35 8.13
N TRP A 155 -28.71 15.91 8.94
CA TRP A 155 -27.60 16.72 9.45
C TRP A 155 -26.39 16.77 8.50
N SER A 156 -26.41 16.01 7.40
CA SER A 156 -25.29 15.88 6.47
C SER A 156 -25.60 16.56 5.13
N SER A 157 -24.68 17.41 4.69
CA SER A 157 -24.65 17.92 3.31
C SER A 157 -23.96 16.94 2.36
N CYS A 158 -23.52 15.77 2.83
CA CYS A 158 -22.90 14.74 2.02
C CYS A 158 -23.95 13.67 1.62
N GLN A 159 -24.17 13.50 0.32
CA GLN A 159 -24.94 12.40 -0.27
C GLN A 159 -23.98 11.25 -0.56
N ARG A 160 -24.34 10.05 -0.14
CA ARG A 160 -23.53 8.83 -0.30
C ARG A 160 -24.19 7.89 -1.29
N ALA A 161 -23.38 7.11 -1.98
CA ALA A 161 -23.83 5.99 -2.77
C ALA A 161 -22.79 4.87 -2.69
N VAL A 162 -23.21 3.66 -3.01
CA VAL A 162 -22.33 2.49 -3.11
C VAL A 162 -22.41 1.97 -4.54
N VAL A 163 -21.25 1.79 -5.16
CA VAL A 163 -21.12 1.04 -6.41
C VAL A 163 -20.77 -0.39 -6.05
N THR A 164 -21.57 -1.34 -6.49
CA THR A 164 -21.36 -2.77 -6.24
C THR A 164 -20.98 -3.44 -7.55
N PHE A 165 -19.87 -4.16 -7.56
CA PHE A 165 -19.51 -5.09 -8.62
C PHE A 165 -19.57 -6.51 -8.07
N GLU A 166 -20.30 -7.39 -8.73
CA GLU A 166 -20.52 -8.75 -8.26
C GLU A 166 -20.52 -9.77 -9.39
N ASN A 167 -20.20 -11.00 -9.01
CA ASN A 167 -20.39 -12.21 -9.79
C ASN A 167 -20.81 -13.32 -8.82
N GLU A 168 -21.66 -14.23 -9.27
CA GLU A 168 -22.20 -15.30 -8.40
C GLU A 168 -21.22 -16.47 -8.23
N HIS A 169 -20.30 -16.66 -9.18
CA HIS A 169 -19.37 -17.79 -9.18
C HIS A 169 -18.30 -17.67 -8.09
N ASP A 170 -17.64 -16.52 -8.00
CA ASP A 170 -16.60 -16.24 -7.01
C ASP A 170 -16.90 -14.96 -6.23
N GLU A 171 -17.72 -15.10 -5.18
CA GLU A 171 -18.12 -13.99 -4.31
C GLU A 171 -16.93 -13.28 -3.64
N LYS A 172 -15.74 -13.88 -3.59
CA LYS A 172 -14.54 -13.25 -3.00
C LYS A 172 -14.03 -12.08 -3.83
N LEU A 173 -14.39 -12.03 -5.11
CA LEU A 173 -14.05 -10.94 -6.01
C LEU A 173 -15.02 -9.76 -5.92
N ASN A 174 -16.19 -9.97 -5.31
CA ASN A 174 -17.21 -8.94 -5.17
C ASN A 174 -16.68 -7.77 -4.34
N ILE A 175 -17.02 -6.56 -4.74
CA ILE A 175 -16.53 -5.35 -4.09
C ILE A 175 -17.59 -4.27 -4.05
N GLU A 176 -17.65 -3.59 -2.92
CA GLU A 176 -18.41 -2.36 -2.73
C GLU A 176 -17.46 -1.17 -2.71
N ILE A 177 -17.74 -0.18 -3.55
CA ILE A 177 -16.93 1.03 -3.70
C ILE A 177 -17.78 2.22 -3.21
N PRO A 178 -17.50 2.74 -2.01
CA PRO A 178 -18.22 3.90 -1.49
C PRO A 178 -17.85 5.16 -2.26
N ILE A 179 -18.87 5.89 -2.71
CA ILE A 179 -18.73 7.21 -3.34
C ILE A 179 -19.58 8.24 -2.61
N SER A 180 -19.15 9.50 -2.66
CA SER A 180 -19.95 10.58 -2.09
C SER A 180 -19.78 11.90 -2.86
N LYS A 181 -20.81 12.75 -2.72
CA LYS A 181 -20.84 14.11 -3.25
C LYS A 181 -21.36 15.10 -2.21
N TRP A 182 -20.95 16.35 -2.34
CA TRP A 182 -21.53 17.44 -1.55
C TRP A 182 -22.78 17.98 -2.21
N VAL A 183 -23.84 18.11 -1.43
CA VAL A 183 -25.13 18.72 -1.78
C VAL A 183 -25.31 19.93 -0.87
N TRP A 184 -25.15 21.11 -1.46
CA TRP A 184 -25.26 22.38 -0.76
C TRP A 184 -26.73 22.75 -0.52
N ASP A 185 -27.02 23.55 0.51
CA ASP A 185 -28.39 24.00 0.84
C ASP A 185 -29.08 24.75 -0.32
N SER A 186 -28.28 25.30 -1.25
CA SER A 186 -28.77 25.93 -2.47
C SER A 186 -29.28 24.94 -3.53
N GLY A 187 -29.22 23.63 -3.28
CA GLY A 187 -29.48 22.57 -4.25
C GLY A 187 -28.36 22.34 -5.26
N LYS A 188 -27.21 22.99 -5.09
CA LYS A 188 -26.04 22.76 -5.95
C LYS A 188 -25.36 21.46 -5.52
N GLU A 189 -25.08 20.60 -6.49
CA GLU A 189 -24.36 19.35 -6.25
C GLU A 189 -22.94 19.43 -6.81
N GLU A 190 -21.99 18.89 -6.07
CA GLU A 190 -20.65 18.58 -6.57
C GLU A 190 -20.64 17.19 -7.24
N PRO A 191 -19.66 16.90 -8.10
CA PRO A 191 -19.50 15.56 -8.65
C PRO A 191 -19.19 14.52 -7.56
N TYR A 192 -19.47 13.25 -7.84
CA TYR A 192 -19.06 12.17 -6.95
C TYR A 192 -17.54 12.05 -6.88
N THR A 193 -17.05 11.61 -5.73
CA THR A 193 -15.66 11.23 -5.50
C THR A 193 -15.62 9.92 -4.71
N LEU A 194 -14.53 9.18 -4.83
CA LEU A 194 -14.30 7.98 -4.02
C LEU A 194 -14.21 8.35 -2.53
N SER A 195 -14.74 7.51 -1.66
CA SER A 195 -14.79 7.70 -0.21
C SER A 195 -14.35 6.44 0.52
N ILE A 196 -13.21 5.91 0.13
CA ILE A 196 -12.64 4.67 0.62
C ILE A 196 -11.98 4.96 1.97
N SER A 197 -12.48 4.33 3.04
CA SER A 197 -11.95 4.55 4.38
C SER A 197 -10.52 3.99 4.47
N ASN A 198 -9.50 4.83 4.34
CA ASN A 198 -8.13 4.33 4.26
C ASN A 198 -7.22 4.81 5.39
N ASP A 199 -7.07 3.93 6.39
CA ASP A 199 -5.82 3.76 7.13
C ASP A 199 -4.95 2.68 6.42
N VAL A 200 -4.63 2.89 5.14
CA VAL A 200 -3.74 1.96 4.40
C VAL A 200 -2.32 2.16 4.88
N ARG A 201 -1.80 1.19 5.63
CA ARG A 201 -0.39 1.13 6.01
C ARG A 201 0.46 0.71 4.80
N ILE A 202 1.70 1.19 4.72
CA ILE A 202 2.66 0.82 3.66
C ILE A 202 2.81 -0.71 3.55
N SER A 203 2.80 -1.42 4.68
CA SER A 203 2.87 -2.89 4.70
C SER A 203 1.70 -3.58 3.96
N SER A 204 0.53 -2.94 3.90
CA SER A 204 -0.65 -3.47 3.22
C SER A 204 -0.49 -3.48 1.70
N LEU A 205 0.35 -2.60 1.15
CA LEU A 205 0.58 -2.50 -0.30
C LEU A 205 1.05 -3.81 -0.92
N ARG A 206 1.73 -4.69 -0.17
CA ARG A 206 2.18 -6.00 -0.66
C ARG A 206 1.02 -6.90 -1.14
N ARG A 207 -0.17 -6.73 -0.57
CA ARG A 207 -1.33 -7.62 -0.79
C ARG A 207 -2.36 -7.04 -1.75
N LEU A 208 -2.21 -5.77 -2.12
CA LEU A 208 -3.16 -5.12 -3.00
C LEU A 208 -2.98 -5.60 -4.44
N ASN A 209 -4.11 -5.80 -5.12
CA ASN A 209 -4.15 -6.07 -6.56
C ASN A 209 -4.17 -4.76 -7.36
N GLU A 210 -4.07 -4.85 -8.70
CA GLU A 210 -3.97 -3.67 -9.57
C GLU A 210 -5.21 -2.78 -9.46
N PHE A 211 -6.39 -3.40 -9.34
CA PHE A 211 -7.65 -2.68 -9.20
C PHE A 211 -7.75 -1.90 -7.87
N GLN A 212 -7.35 -2.51 -6.75
CA GLN A 212 -7.29 -1.81 -5.46
C GLN A 212 -6.32 -0.64 -5.49
N ILE A 213 -5.16 -0.79 -6.14
CA ILE A 213 -4.20 0.32 -6.31
C ILE A 213 -4.80 1.44 -7.19
N LEU A 214 -5.53 1.09 -8.24
CA LEU A 214 -6.27 2.07 -9.05
C LEU A 214 -7.25 2.89 -8.19
N LEU A 215 -8.06 2.23 -7.36
CA LEU A 215 -9.02 2.90 -6.48
C LEU A 215 -8.34 3.86 -5.50
N LEU A 216 -7.26 3.41 -4.83
CA LEU A 216 -6.48 4.26 -3.91
C LEU A 216 -5.88 5.48 -4.62
N ARG A 217 -5.37 5.29 -5.85
CA ARG A 217 -4.79 6.36 -6.65
C ARG A 217 -5.82 7.42 -7.04
N LEU A 218 -7.00 6.98 -7.48
CA LEU A 218 -8.10 7.86 -7.87
C LEU A 218 -8.63 8.66 -6.67
N GLU A 219 -8.74 8.01 -5.51
CA GLU A 219 -9.13 8.68 -4.27
C GLU A 219 -8.09 9.73 -3.85
N ARG A 220 -6.79 9.37 -3.84
CA ARG A 220 -5.68 10.29 -3.51
C ARG A 220 -5.72 11.54 -4.38
N ALA A 221 -6.01 11.37 -5.67
CA ALA A 221 -6.09 12.46 -6.63
C ALA A 221 -7.42 13.24 -6.59
N ARG A 222 -8.39 12.80 -5.77
CA ARG A 222 -9.77 13.31 -5.76
C ARG A 222 -10.39 13.32 -7.16
N THR A 223 -10.14 12.26 -7.92
CA THR A 223 -10.71 12.09 -9.26
C THR A 223 -12.23 12.10 -9.17
N THR A 224 -12.85 12.87 -10.07
CA THR A 224 -14.30 12.92 -10.19
C THR A 224 -14.82 11.60 -10.76
N VAL A 225 -15.83 11.03 -10.10
CA VAL A 225 -16.54 9.84 -10.55
C VAL A 225 -17.78 10.27 -11.31
N ILE A 226 -17.90 9.83 -12.56
CA ILE A 226 -19.03 10.09 -13.43
C ILE A 226 -19.91 8.85 -13.44
N VAL A 227 -21.12 8.96 -12.88
CA VAL A 227 -22.15 7.94 -12.97
C VAL A 227 -22.80 8.03 -14.37
N ASP A 228 -22.27 7.26 -15.31
CA ASP A 228 -22.72 7.23 -16.70
C ASP A 228 -23.76 6.12 -16.96
N ASN A 229 -23.85 5.14 -16.07
CA ASN A 229 -24.89 4.12 -16.04
C ASN A 229 -25.11 3.67 -14.59
N ASP A 230 -26.35 3.36 -14.22
CA ASP A 230 -26.74 2.87 -12.89
C ASP A 230 -26.62 1.36 -12.75
N SER A 231 -26.62 0.64 -13.89
CA SER A 231 -26.51 -0.81 -13.97
C SER A 231 -25.79 -1.26 -15.24
N ALA A 232 -24.97 -2.30 -15.16
CA ALA A 232 -24.34 -2.90 -16.34
C ALA A 232 -24.10 -4.40 -16.12
N TYR A 233 -24.15 -5.15 -17.21
CA TYR A 233 -23.82 -6.57 -17.24
C TYR A 233 -22.65 -6.79 -18.20
N ASP A 234 -21.76 -7.69 -17.84
CA ASP A 234 -20.63 -8.11 -18.68
C ASP A 234 -20.17 -9.51 -18.26
N GLU A 235 -19.12 -10.01 -18.89
CA GLU A 235 -18.61 -11.36 -18.69
C GLU A 235 -17.15 -11.35 -18.21
N ILE A 236 -16.85 -12.19 -17.22
CA ILE A 236 -15.50 -12.50 -16.77
C ILE A 236 -15.04 -13.74 -17.55
N TRP A 237 -13.88 -13.60 -18.20
CA TRP A 237 -13.25 -14.64 -18.98
C TRP A 237 -11.98 -15.09 -18.24
N PRO A 238 -11.98 -16.29 -17.63
CA PRO A 238 -10.80 -16.80 -16.93
C PRO A 238 -9.59 -16.87 -17.86
N GLU A 239 -8.47 -16.27 -17.46
CA GLU A 239 -7.20 -16.38 -18.18
C GLU A 239 -6.50 -17.73 -17.95
N ALA A 240 -6.92 -18.50 -16.94
CA ALA A 240 -6.43 -19.84 -16.70
C ALA A 240 -6.81 -20.79 -17.84
N GLU A 241 -5.88 -21.64 -18.27
CA GLU A 241 -6.15 -22.70 -19.25
C GLU A 241 -6.65 -23.96 -18.54
N PRO A 242 -7.65 -24.69 -19.11
CA PRO A 242 -8.11 -25.95 -18.54
C PRO A 242 -6.99 -26.98 -18.45
N GLU A 243 -6.93 -27.69 -17.32
CA GLU A 243 -5.98 -28.78 -17.14
C GLU A 243 -6.27 -29.93 -18.12
N ALA A 244 -5.23 -30.39 -18.83
CA ALA A 244 -5.35 -31.56 -19.70
C ALA A 244 -5.59 -32.83 -18.86
N SER A 245 -6.83 -33.26 -18.74
CA SER A 245 -7.19 -34.54 -18.14
C SER A 245 -7.01 -35.66 -19.19
N PHE A 246 -5.91 -36.40 -19.07
CA PHE A 246 -5.75 -37.66 -19.80
C PHE A 246 -6.56 -38.76 -19.09
N HIS A 247 -7.65 -39.21 -19.71
CA HIS A 247 -8.41 -40.39 -19.29
C HIS A 247 -8.03 -41.62 -20.11
#